data_AF-A0A840KJ65-F1
#
_entry.id   AF-A0A840KJ65-F1
#
_cell.length_a   1.000
_cell.length_b   1.000
_cell.length_c   1.000
_cell.angle_alpha   90.00
_cell.angle_beta   90.00
_cell.angle_gamma   90.00
#
_symmetry.space_group_name_H-M   'P 1'
#
loop_
_entity.id
_entity.type
_entity.pdbx_description
1 polymer ?
#
loop_
_entity_poly.entity_id
_entity_poly.type
_entity_poly.pdbx_seq_one_letter_code
_entity_poly.pdbx_strand_id
1 'polypeptide(L)' 'MNTSDLKIDLISRITQLKEARLIEEIQKLLDFKLDKNKYTLSSSQRDRISEAKEEYKNAGYLTEEKANQDIEEWLKEK' A
#
# COMPACT_ATOMS: atom_id res chain seq x y z
N MET A 1 10.97 11.69 -29.95
CA MET A 1 10.03 12.36 -29.03
C MET A 1 10.74 12.53 -27.70
N ASN A 2 11.04 13.76 -27.32
CA ASN A 2 11.72 14.06 -26.07
C ASN A 2 10.71 14.23 -24.92
N THR A 3 11.19 14.38 -23.69
CA THR A 3 10.33 14.55 -22.51
C THR A 3 9.41 15.77 -22.60
N SER A 4 9.85 16.85 -23.25
CA SER A 4 9.04 18.04 -23.46
C SER A 4 7.87 17.76 -24.41
N ASP A 5 8.12 17.04 -25.51
CA ASP A 5 7.07 16.64 -26.46
C ASP A 5 6.01 15.76 -25.78
N LEU A 6 6.43 14.83 -24.91
CA LEU A 6 5.54 13.98 -24.12
C LEU A 6 4.66 14.78 -23.16
N LYS A 7 5.22 15.81 -22.51
CA LYS A 7 4.44 16.68 -21.61
C LYS A 7 3.38 17.46 -22.37
N ILE A 8 3.72 18.01 -23.53
CA ILE A 8 2.80 18.78 -24.36
C ILE A 8 1.66 17.90 -24.86
N ASP A 9 1.95 16.69 -25.35
CA ASP A 9 0.93 15.72 -25.78
C ASP A 9 -0.02 15.35 -24.63
N LEU A 10 0.51 15.09 -23.44
CA LEU A 10 -0.29 14.75 -22.27
C LEU A 10 -1.22 15.89 -21.83
N ILE A 11 -0.72 17.14 -21.79
CA ILE A 11 -1.54 18.32 -21.47
C ILE A 11 -2.69 18.45 -22.47
N SER A 12 -2.39 18.32 -23.76
CA SER A 12 -3.39 18.38 -24.83
C SER A 12 -4.51 17.35 -24.62
N ARG A 13 -4.15 16.09 -24.34
CA ARG A 13 -5.12 15.02 -24.07
C ARG A 13 -5.98 15.32 -22.84
N ILE A 14 -5.37 15.78 -21.74
CA ILE A 14 -6.10 16.10 -20.51
C ILE A 14 -7.09 17.25 -20.77
N THR A 15 -6.70 18.30 -21.49
CA THR A 15 -7.60 19.43 -21.79
C THR A 15 -8.80 19.07 -22.66
N GLN A 16 -8.73 17.96 -23.40
CA GLN A 16 -9.82 17.47 -24.25
C GLN A 16 -10.78 16.54 -23.50
N LEU A 17 -10.42 16.07 -22.30
CA LEU A 17 -11.30 15.24 -21.47
C LEU A 17 -12.49 16.07 -20.96
N LYS A 18 -13.69 15.53 -21.14
CA LYS A 18 -14.95 16.15 -20.69
C LYS A 18 -15.52 15.50 -19.44
N GLU A 19 -15.07 14.29 -19.11
CA GLU A 19 -15.57 13.54 -17.96
C GLU A 19 -14.77 13.91 -16.70
N ALA A 20 -15.40 14.64 -15.79
CA ALA A 20 -14.78 15.08 -14.53
C ALA A 20 -14.21 13.91 -13.71
N ARG A 21 -14.89 12.75 -13.69
CA ARG A 21 -14.42 11.55 -12.97
C ARG A 21 -13.06 11.07 -13.47
N LEU A 22 -12.80 11.12 -14.77
CA LEU A 22 -11.50 10.71 -15.32
C LEU A 22 -10.39 11.69 -14.92
N ILE A 23 -10.71 12.99 -14.86
CA ILE A 23 -9.77 14.02 -14.41
C ILE A 23 -9.43 13.82 -12.93
N GLU A 24 -10.42 13.51 -12.09
CA GLU A 24 -10.21 13.21 -10.66
C GLU A 24 -9.31 11.99 -10.45
N GLU A 25 -9.50 10.91 -11.21
CA GLU A 25 -8.65 9.72 -11.11
C GLU A 25 -7.21 9.98 -11.58
N ILE A 26 -7.02 10.77 -12.65
CA ILE A 26 -5.68 11.22 -13.08
C ILE A 26 -5.02 12.05 -11.98
N GLN A 27 -5.78 12.95 -11.34
CA GLN A 27 -5.29 13.77 -10.25
C GLN A 27 -4.86 12.92 -9.05
N LYS A 28 -5.69 11.97 -8.60
CA LYS A 28 -5.33 11.05 -7.50
C LYS A 28 -4.06 10.25 -7.79
N LEU A 29 -3.90 9.77 -9.03
CA LEU A 29 -2.70 9.04 -9.43
C LEU A 29 -1.45 9.93 -9.38
N LEU A 30 -1.55 11.15 -9.90
CA LEU A 30 -0.45 12.11 -9.86
C LEU A 30 -0.12 12.50 -8.42
N ASP A 31 -1.13 12.78 -7.60
CA ASP A 31 -0.95 13.07 -6.18
C ASP A 31 -0.23 11.90 -5.50
N PHE A 32 -0.67 10.65 -5.67
CA PHE A 32 0.01 9.49 -5.08
C PHE A 32 1.47 9.33 -5.53
N LYS A 33 1.76 9.55 -6.82
CA LYS A 33 3.11 9.35 -7.38
C LYS A 33 4.06 10.52 -7.08
N LEU A 34 3.52 11.72 -6.98
CA LEU A 34 4.27 12.94 -6.72
C LEU A 34 4.29 13.28 -5.23
N ASP A 35 3.47 12.61 -4.42
CA ASP A 35 3.47 12.79 -2.99
C ASP A 35 4.85 12.39 -2.45
N LYS A 36 5.56 13.40 -1.97
CA LYS A 36 6.86 13.26 -1.32
C LYS A 36 6.71 13.01 0.18
N ASN A 37 5.48 12.93 0.68
CA ASN A 37 5.21 12.59 2.07
C ASN A 37 5.85 11.24 2.36
N LYS A 38 6.85 11.26 3.25
CA LYS A 38 7.39 10.04 3.81
C LYS A 38 6.27 9.41 4.60
N TYR A 39 5.88 8.18 4.25
CA TYR A 39 4.99 7.40 5.09
C TYR A 39 5.66 7.22 6.45
N THR A 40 5.20 8.00 7.44
CA THR A 40 5.67 7.88 8.82
C THR A 40 4.74 6.94 9.56
N LEU A 41 5.33 5.97 10.24
CA LEU A 41 4.58 5.11 11.15
C LEU A 41 3.89 5.95 12.22
N SER A 42 2.67 5.59 12.58
CA SER A 42 2.04 6.11 13.81
C SER A 42 2.77 5.57 15.05
N SER A 43 2.51 6.13 16.23
CA SER A 43 3.08 5.60 17.48
C SER A 43 2.69 4.14 17.69
N SER A 44 1.40 3.81 17.55
CA SER A 44 0.90 2.43 17.67
C SER A 44 1.57 1.47 16.67
N GLN A 45 1.84 1.91 15.44
CA GLN A 45 2.54 1.08 14.46
C GLN A 45 4.00 0.86 14.84
N ARG A 46 4.69 1.89 15.36
CA ARG A 46 6.06 1.73 15.88
C ARG A 46 6.10 0.76 17.04
N ASP A 47 5.16 0.87 17.97
CA ASP A 47 5.06 0.01 19.14
C ASP A 47 4.83 -1.45 18.72
N ARG A 48 3.89 -1.70 17.79
CA ARG A 48 3.63 -3.05 17.28
C ARG A 48 4.83 -3.63 16.53
N ILE A 49 5.58 -2.82 15.78
CA ILE A 49 6.82 -3.26 15.12
C ILE A 49 7.90 -3.58 16.15
N SER A 50 8.00 -2.81 17.24
CA SER A 50 8.95 -3.09 18.32
C SER A 50 8.61 -4.42 19.01
N GLU A 51 7.33 -4.64 19.31
CA GLU A 51 6.83 -5.88 19.88
C GLU A 51 7.10 -7.08 18.95
N ALA A 52 6.75 -6.98 17.67
CA ALA A 52 6.98 -8.04 16.69
C ALA A 52 8.46 -8.43 16.53
N LYS A 53 9.38 -7.46 16.68
CA LYS A 53 10.83 -7.74 16.68
C LYS A 53 11.26 -8.56 17.90
N GLU A 54 10.69 -8.28 19.07
CA GLU A 54 10.96 -9.05 20.28
C GLU A 54 10.29 -10.44 20.22
N GLU A 55 9.06 -10.52 19.71
CA GLU A 55 8.38 -11.79 19.42
C GLU A 55 9.26 -12.66 18.51
N TYR A 56 9.79 -12.10 17.41
CA TYR A 56 10.67 -12.83 16.49
C TYR A 56 11.95 -13.35 17.16
N LYS A 57 12.64 -12.52 17.95
CA LYS A 57 13.86 -12.91 18.68
C LYS A 57 13.60 -14.03 19.69
N ASN A 58 12.43 -14.01 20.33
CA ASN A 58 12.04 -14.97 21.35
C ASN A 58 11.33 -16.20 20.78
N ALA A 59 11.36 -16.39 19.45
CA ALA A 59 10.63 -17.45 18.75
C ALA A 59 9.11 -17.45 19.02
N GLY A 60 8.54 -16.30 19.38
CA GLY A 60 7.10 -16.05 19.55
C GLY A 60 6.36 -15.85 18.23
N TYR A 61 6.75 -16.57 17.18
CA TYR A 61 6.09 -16.58 15.89
C TYR A 61 5.54 -17.99 15.60
N LEU A 62 4.53 -18.08 14.74
CA LEU A 62 3.99 -19.34 14.26
C LEU A 62 4.63 -19.67 12.91
N THR A 63 4.99 -20.93 12.70
CA THR A 63 5.28 -21.42 11.35
C THR A 63 3.97 -21.63 10.60
N GLU A 64 4.06 -21.70 9.27
CA GLU A 64 2.92 -21.99 8.41
C GLU A 64 2.24 -23.31 8.83
N GLU A 65 3.01 -24.36 9.11
CA GLU A 65 2.49 -25.66 9.51
C GLU A 65 1.72 -25.57 10.83
N LYS A 66 2.27 -24.86 11.83
CA LYS A 66 1.63 -24.72 13.13
C LYS A 66 0.36 -23.87 13.03
N ALA A 67 0.40 -22.77 12.27
CA ALA A 67 -0.78 -21.94 12.03
C ALA A 67 -1.90 -22.72 11.33
N ASN A 68 -1.56 -23.51 10.30
CA ASN A 68 -2.53 -24.35 9.59
C ASN A 68 -3.12 -25.43 10.50
N GLN A 69 -2.29 -26.06 11.35
CA GLN A 69 -2.79 -27.03 12.31
C GLN A 69 -3.80 -26.40 13.29
N ASP A 70 -3.49 -25.22 13.84
CA ASP A 70 -4.36 -24.54 14.80
C ASP A 70 -5.70 -24.14 14.14
N ILE A 71 -5.69 -23.75 12.86
CA ILE A 71 -6.90 -23.48 12.08
C ILE A 71 -7.72 -24.76 11.86
N GLU A 72 -7.08 -25.87 11.48
CA GLU A 72 -7.75 -27.15 11.28
C GLU A 72 -8.38 -27.70 12.56
N GLU A 73 -7.71 -27.53 13.70
CA GLU A 73 -8.25 -27.90 15.02
C GLU A 73 -9.49 -27.05 15.35
N TRP A 74 -9.40 -25.72 15.18
CA TRP A 74 -10.53 -24.82 15.40
C TRP A 74 -11.75 -25.14 14.52
N LEU A 75 -11.53 -25.55 13.26
CA LEU A 75 -12.61 -25.93 12.35
C LEU A 75 -13.30 -27.24 12.72
N LYS A 76 -12.60 -28.17 13.38
CA LYS A 76 -13.14 -29.47 13.83
C LYS A 76 -13.92 -29.40 15.15
N GLU A 77 -13.72 -28.35 15.94
CA GLU A 77 -14.49 -28.10 17.17
C GLU A 77 -15.90 -27.57 16.92
N LYS A 78 -16.30 -27.40 15.65
CA LYS A 78 -17.67 -27.05 15.21
C LYS A 78 -18.37 -28.23 14.54
#